data_AF-A0A515ELY4-F1
#
_entry.id   AF-A0A515ELY4-F1
#
_cell.length_a   1.000
_cell.length_b   1.000
_cell.length_c   1.000
_cell.angle_alpha   90.00
_cell.angle_beta   90.00
_cell.angle_gamma   90.00
#
_symmetry.space_group_name_H-M   'P 1'
#
loop_
_entity.id
_entity.type
_entity.pdbx_description
1 polymer ?
#
loop_
_entity_poly.entity_id
_entity_poly.type
_entity_poly.pdbx_seq_one_letter_code
_entity_poly.pdbx_strand_id
1 'polypeptide(L)'
;MRTTSHGILDPNEAPAGFVAVLKSEVATERLGNICRACDWRSDCNGFEHRCMPYTVISSKDGRELKRQDGCSVVFKRRATTD
;
A
#
# COMPACT_ATOMS: atom_id res chain seq x y z
N MET A 1 -14.18 6.45 22.54
CA MET A 1 -13.89 5.16 21.88
C MET A 1 -13.52 5.47 20.44
N ARG A 2 -12.25 5.35 20.05
CA ARG A 2 -11.85 5.55 18.64
C ARG A 2 -12.27 4.30 17.88
N THR A 3 -13.40 4.36 17.21
CA THR A 3 -13.73 3.44 16.12
C THR A 3 -12.66 3.62 15.05
N THR A 4 -11.62 2.79 15.09
CA THR A 4 -10.80 2.51 13.92
C THR A 4 -11.72 1.76 12.98
N SER A 5 -12.47 2.49 12.17
CA SER A 5 -12.97 1.93 10.92
C SER A 5 -11.74 1.37 10.24
N HIS A 6 -11.58 0.04 10.29
CA HIS A 6 -10.76 -0.70 9.35
C HIS A 6 -11.36 -0.36 8.00
N GLY A 7 -10.94 0.78 7.44
CA GLY A 7 -11.35 1.23 6.13
C GLY A 7 -10.98 0.07 5.24
N ILE A 8 -12.01 -0.58 4.69
CA ILE A 8 -11.86 -1.72 3.81
C ILE A 8 -11.03 -1.19 2.64
N LEU A 9 -9.72 -1.44 2.68
CA LEU A 9 -8.80 -0.98 1.66
C LEU A 9 -9.22 -1.69 0.38
N ASP A 10 -9.47 -0.92 -0.69
CA ASP A 10 -9.94 -1.50 -1.95
C ASP A 10 -8.92 -2.55 -2.42
N PRO A 11 -9.30 -3.84 -2.49
CA PRO A 11 -8.39 -4.91 -2.90
C PRO A 11 -7.97 -4.79 -4.37
N ASN A 12 -8.69 -4.02 -5.19
CA ASN A 12 -8.32 -3.74 -6.59
C ASN A 12 -7.18 -2.73 -6.71
N GLU A 13 -6.91 -1.96 -5.66
CA GLU A 13 -5.76 -1.04 -5.62
C GLU A 13 -4.43 -1.75 -5.28
N ALA A 14 -4.48 -3.03 -4.88
CA ALA A 14 -3.30 -3.84 -4.62
C ALA A 14 -2.87 -4.63 -5.88
N PRO A 15 -1.56 -4.87 -6.07
CA PRO A 15 -1.09 -5.80 -7.11
C PRO A 15 -1.70 -7.20 -6.95
N ALA A 16 -1.82 -7.94 -8.05
CA ALA A 16 -2.36 -9.30 -8.03
C ALA A 16 -1.57 -10.20 -7.06
N GLY A 17 -2.28 -10.92 -6.18
CA GLY A 17 -1.67 -11.74 -5.13
C GLY A 17 -1.32 -10.99 -3.83
N PHE A 18 -1.59 -9.68 -3.76
CA PHE A 18 -1.35 -8.86 -2.58
C PHE A 18 -2.66 -8.27 -2.01
N VAL A 19 -2.56 -7.75 -0.79
CA VAL A 19 -3.57 -6.92 -0.13
C VAL A 19 -2.91 -5.64 0.37
N ALA A 20 -3.64 -4.54 0.33
CA ALA A 20 -3.23 -3.32 0.98
C ALA A 20 -3.46 -3.43 2.49
N VAL A 21 -2.48 -2.99 3.28
CA VAL A 21 -2.53 -2.93 4.75
C VAL A 21 -2.07 -1.54 5.18
N LEU A 22 -2.71 -0.94 6.19
CA LEU A 22 -2.36 0.42 6.59
C LEU A 22 -0.93 0.48 7.12
N LYS A 23 -0.20 1.54 6.75
CA LYS A 23 1.15 1.77 7.29
C LYS A 23 1.15 1.90 8.81
N SER A 24 0.11 2.48 9.39
CA SER A 24 -0.05 2.58 10.85
C SER A 24 -0.17 1.22 11.53
N GLU A 25 -0.62 0.17 10.84
CA GLU A 25 -0.74 -1.18 11.40
C GLU A 25 0.58 -1.95 11.40
N VAL A 26 1.52 -1.58 10.52
CA VAL A 26 2.82 -2.26 10.37
C VAL A 26 4.01 -1.40 10.81
N ALA A 27 3.80 -0.12 11.07
CA ALA A 27 4.83 0.80 11.53
C ALA A 27 5.26 0.42 12.94
N THR A 28 6.56 0.15 13.10
CA THR A 28 7.20 -0.02 14.40
C THR A 28 8.41 0.91 14.47
N GLU A 29 8.78 1.38 15.67
CA GLU A 29 9.91 2.29 15.84
C GLU A 29 11.24 1.69 15.33
N ARG A 30 11.37 0.35 15.35
CA ARG A 30 12.57 -0.37 14.89
C ARG A 30 12.64 -0.55 13.37
N LEU A 31 11.55 -0.34 12.65
CA LEU A 31 11.48 -0.59 11.20
C LEU A 31 12.30 0.43 10.40
N GLY A 32 12.39 1.67 10.89
CA GLY A 32 13.01 2.79 10.20
C GLY A 32 12.26 3.17 8.93
N ASN A 33 12.61 2.56 7.79
CA ASN A 33 11.92 2.79 6.53
C ASN A 33 10.67 1.92 6.41
N ILE A 34 9.48 2.53 6.50
CA ILE A 34 8.18 1.85 6.44
C ILE A 34 8.00 0.96 5.21
N CYS A 35 8.65 1.32 4.10
CA CYS A 35 8.53 0.56 2.88
C CYS A 35 9.29 -0.78 2.96
N ARG A 36 10.09 -1.05 4.02
CA ARG A 36 10.66 -2.37 4.34
C ARG A 36 9.61 -3.37 4.84
N ALA A 37 8.46 -2.89 5.31
CA ALA A 37 7.33 -3.74 5.64
C ALA A 37 6.45 -4.07 4.42
N CYS A 38 6.83 -3.68 3.20
CA CYS A 38 6.09 -4.02 1.99
C CYS A 38 6.67 -5.30 1.36
N ASP A 39 5.84 -6.34 1.21
CA ASP A 39 6.29 -7.60 0.62
C ASP A 39 6.48 -7.47 -0.90
N TRP A 40 5.77 -6.53 -1.53
CA TRP A 40 5.92 -6.19 -2.95
C TRP A 40 7.11 -5.25 -3.22
N ARG A 41 7.96 -4.96 -2.22
CA ARG A 41 9.05 -3.98 -2.36
C ARG A 41 10.04 -4.34 -3.47
N SER A 42 10.31 -5.62 -3.71
CA SER A 42 11.22 -6.09 -4.77
C SER A 42 10.78 -5.64 -6.16
N ASP A 43 9.48 -5.60 -6.37
CA ASP A 43 8.82 -5.26 -7.64
C ASP A 43 8.38 -3.79 -7.66
N CYS A 44 8.57 -3.08 -6.55
CA CYS A 44 8.23 -1.68 -6.40
C CYS A 44 9.24 -0.80 -7.14
N ASN A 45 8.90 -0.44 -8.38
CA ASN A 45 9.68 0.45 -9.21
C ASN A 45 9.46 1.94 -8.87
N GLY A 46 9.57 2.28 -7.59
CA GLY A 46 9.45 3.65 -7.09
C GLY A 46 8.01 4.15 -6.94
N PHE A 47 7.13 3.96 -7.92
CA PHE A 47 5.75 4.48 -7.86
C PHE A 47 4.72 3.72 -8.74
N GLU A 48 5.07 2.61 -9.40
CA GLU A 48 4.16 1.91 -10.33
C GLU A 48 2.85 1.42 -9.66
N HIS A 49 2.83 1.21 -8.34
CA HIS A 49 1.60 0.91 -7.59
C HIS A 49 1.41 1.82 -6.36
N ARG A 50 0.16 2.22 -6.10
CA ARG A 50 -0.21 3.35 -5.24
C ARG A 50 -0.25 2.96 -3.75
N CYS A 51 0.87 3.18 -3.06
CA CYS A 51 1.00 2.93 -1.61
C CYS A 51 0.82 4.18 -0.72
N MET A 52 0.55 5.35 -1.32
CA MET A 52 0.49 6.65 -0.65
C MET A 52 -0.78 7.43 -1.04
N PRO A 53 -1.19 8.46 -0.29
CA PRO A 53 -2.40 9.26 -0.57
C PRO A 53 -2.19 10.44 -1.52
N TYR A 54 -0.95 10.90 -1.73
CA TYR A 54 -0.63 12.05 -2.60
C TYR A 54 -0.45 11.66 -4.07
N THR A 55 -0.90 12.54 -4.97
CA THR A 55 -0.82 12.39 -6.44
C THR A 55 0.60 12.11 -6.91
N VAL A 56 0.75 11.05 -7.72
CA VAL A 56 1.98 10.73 -8.43
C VAL A 56 1.63 10.52 -9.90
N ILE A 57 2.42 11.09 -10.79
CA ILE A 57 2.29 10.87 -12.23
C ILE A 57 3.27 9.77 -12.61
N SER A 58 2.76 8.69 -13.21
CA SER A 58 3.58 7.60 -13.70
C SER A 58 4.50 8.09 -14.82
N SER A 59 5.81 7.92 -14.66
CA SER A 59 6.79 8.28 -15.69
C SER A 59 6.71 7.41 -16.95
N LYS A 60 5.99 6.28 -16.89
CA LYS A 60 5.89 5.29 -17.96
C LYS A 60 4.78 5.60 -18.95
N ASP A 61 3.63 6.05 -18.44
CA ASP A 61 2.41 6.26 -19.24
C ASP A 61 1.72 7.60 -18.95
N GLY A 62 2.29 8.45 -18.10
CA GLY A 62 1.76 9.76 -17.74
C GLY A 62 0.47 9.71 -16.92
N ARG A 63 0.03 8.52 -16.46
CA ARG A 63 -1.23 8.39 -15.73
C ARG A 63 -1.11 8.93 -14.32
N GLU A 64 -2.19 9.58 -13.88
CA GLU A 64 -2.35 9.93 -12.48
C GLU A 64 -2.61 8.67 -11.67
N LEU A 65 -1.67 8.32 -10.81
CA LEU A 65 -1.86 7.24 -9.85
C LEU A 65 -2.40 7.89 -8.58
N LYS A 66 -3.68 7.62 -8.24
CA LYS A 66 -4.31 8.02 -6.97
C LYS A 66 -5.11 7.01 -6.15
N ARG A 67 -4.68 6.76 -4.90
CA ARG A 67 -5.48 6.14 -3.84
C ARG A 67 -6.60 7.10 -3.49
N GLN A 68 -7.83 6.64 -3.58
CA GLN A 68 -8.99 7.49 -3.35
C GLN A 68 -9.37 7.61 -1.87
N ASP A 69 -8.86 6.70 -1.05
CA ASP A 69 -9.14 6.60 0.38
C ASP A 69 -8.28 7.52 1.28
N GLY A 70 -7.32 8.26 0.71
CA GLY A 70 -6.45 9.15 1.47
C GLY A 70 -5.52 8.44 2.46
N CYS A 71 -5.38 7.11 2.37
CA CYS A 71 -4.57 6.32 3.28
C CYS A 71 -3.17 6.04 2.72
N SER A 72 -2.20 5.78 3.61
CA SER A 72 -0.90 5.22 3.22
C SER A 72 -0.85 3.75 3.59
N VAL A 73 -0.49 2.89 2.64
CA VAL A 73 -0.53 1.44 2.79
C VAL A 73 0.81 0.79 2.45
N VAL A 74 0.99 -0.45 2.85
CA VAL A 74 1.97 -1.38 2.26
C VAL A 74 1.21 -2.54 1.63
N PHE A 75 1.84 -3.22 0.67
CA PHE A 75 1.27 -4.43 0.09
C PHE A 75 1.85 -5.65 0.80
N LYS A 76 0.96 -6.48 1.33
CA LYS A 76 1.27 -7.75 1.97
C LYS A 76 0.84 -8.90 1.07
N ARG A 77 1.62 -9.98 1.02
CA ARG A 77 1.18 -11.19 0.29
C ARG A 77 -0.12 -11.68 0.90
N ARG A 78 -1.10 -12.01 0.06
CA ARG A 78 -2.28 -12.74 0.53
C ARG A 78 -1.79 -14.02 1.18
N ALA A 79 -2.23 -14.28 2.41
CA ALA A 79 -2.12 -15.61 2.95
C ALA A 79 -2.92 -16.52 2.01
N THR A 80 -2.24 -17.36 1.24
CA THR A 80 -2.88 -18.51 0.60
C THR A 80 -3.34 -19.39 1.73
N THR A 81 -4.62 -19.29 2.09
CA THR A 81 -5.31 -20.37 2.78
C THR A 81 -5.37 -21.51 1.76
N ASP A 82 -4.47 -22.48 1.95
CA ASP A 82 -4.64 -23.83 1.40
C ASP A 82 -5.90 -24.47 2.00
#